data_AF-S7RMK0-F1
#
_entry.id   AF-S7RMK0-F1
#
_cell.length_a   1.000
_cell.length_b   1.000
_cell.length_c   1.000
_cell.angle_alpha   90.00
_cell.angle_beta   90.00
_cell.angle_gamma   90.00
#
_symmetry.space_group_name_H-M   'P 1'
#
loop_
_entity.id
_entity.type
_entity.pdbx_description
1 polymer ?
#
loop_
_entity_poly.entity_id
_entity_poly.type
_entity_poly.pdbx_seq_one_letter_code
_entity_poly.pdbx_strand_id
1 'polypeptide(L)'
;RWVPDPVARAMVGGRDDLRVQMHRAVVRATIVGGEMWIATTDDGRVVGTACWYPPGSDFLADDAQTSQGFADFFAQLERVDPGIHKWWLETVRLRH
;
A
#
# COMPACT_ATOMS: atom_id res chain seq x y z
N ARG A 1 12.45 -13.30 -17.10
CA ARG A 1 11.40 -12.31 -17.49
C ARG A 1 10.64 -11.98 -16.22
N TRP A 2 10.69 -10.74 -15.73
CA TRP A 2 9.87 -10.33 -14.58
C TRP A 2 8.40 -10.47 -14.97
N VAL A 3 7.68 -11.36 -14.30
CA VAL A 3 6.22 -11.43 -14.40
C VAL A 3 5.69 -10.31 -13.51
N PRO A 4 4.84 -9.39 -14.02
CA PRO A 4 4.18 -8.42 -13.17
C PRO A 4 3.43 -9.15 -12.07
N ASP A 5 3.74 -8.87 -10.81
CA ASP A 5 3.05 -9.48 -9.68
C ASP A 5 1.53 -9.24 -9.80
N PRO A 6 0.71 -10.29 -9.96
CA PRO A 6 -0.72 -10.13 -10.25
C PRO A 6 -1.47 -9.38 -9.15
N VAL A 7 -1.03 -9.55 -7.90
CA VAL A 7 -1.62 -8.88 -6.74
C VAL A 7 -1.35 -7.38 -6.83
N ALA A 8 -0.08 -6.97 -6.93
CA ALA A 8 0.33 -5.58 -7.09
C ALA A 8 -0.37 -4.89 -8.26
N ARG A 9 -0.60 -5.61 -9.37
CA ARG A 9 -1.33 -5.09 -10.53
C ARG A 9 -2.83 -4.91 -10.22
N ALA A 10 -3.45 -5.84 -9.50
CA ALA A 10 -4.85 -5.76 -9.11
C ALA A 10 -5.10 -4.58 -8.15
N MET A 11 -4.19 -4.31 -7.22
CA MET A 11 -4.28 -3.19 -6.27
C MET A 11 -4.37 -1.80 -6.93
N VAL A 12 -4.03 -1.69 -8.21
CA VAL A 12 -4.10 -0.43 -8.99
C VAL A 12 -5.00 -0.54 -10.22
N GLY A 13 -5.87 -1.56 -10.30
CA GLY A 13 -6.78 -1.73 -11.45
C GLY A 13 -6.05 -1.93 -12.79
N GLY A 14 -4.83 -2.48 -12.77
CA GLY A 14 -3.99 -2.61 -13.98
C GLY A 14 -3.22 -1.34 -14.37
N ARG A 15 -3.36 -0.24 -13.64
CA ARG A 15 -2.68 1.04 -13.86
C ARG A 15 -1.27 1.02 -13.28
N ASP A 16 -0.34 0.44 -14.04
CA ASP A 16 1.03 0.22 -13.56
C ASP A 16 1.77 1.54 -13.23
N ASP A 17 1.35 2.66 -13.83
CA ASP A 17 1.84 4.01 -13.52
C ASP A 17 1.60 4.43 -12.07
N LEU A 18 0.60 3.84 -11.39
CA LEU A 18 0.28 4.13 -9.99
C LEU A 18 0.94 3.16 -9.01
N ARG A 19 1.53 2.06 -9.50
CA ARG A 19 2.06 0.99 -8.64
C ARG A 19 3.14 1.48 -7.68
N VAL A 20 4.04 2.33 -8.16
CA VAL A 20 5.14 2.88 -7.33
C VAL A 20 4.59 3.81 -6.24
N GLN A 21 3.59 4.63 -6.58
CA GLN A 21 2.94 5.52 -5.61
C GLN A 21 2.26 4.69 -4.50
N MET A 22 1.49 3.68 -4.88
CA MET A 22 0.79 2.78 -3.95
C MET A 22 1.77 2.05 -3.01
N HIS A 23 2.81 1.39 -3.53
CA HIS A 23 3.77 0.68 -2.68
C HIS A 23 4.50 1.61 -1.70
N ARG A 24 4.87 2.82 -2.15
CA ARG A 24 5.49 3.81 -1.27
C ARG A 24 4.54 4.26 -0.17
N ALA A 25 3.26 4.43 -0.48
CA ALA A 25 2.25 4.78 0.51
C ALA A 25 2.05 3.65 1.53
N VAL A 26 2.06 2.37 1.09
CA VAL A 26 2.02 1.20 1.99
C VAL A 26 3.18 1.26 2.98
N VAL A 27 4.41 1.34 2.48
CA VAL A 27 5.62 1.35 3.34
C VAL A 27 5.60 2.50 4.33
N ARG A 28 5.27 3.72 3.89
CA ARG A 28 5.24 4.88 4.81
C ARG A 28 4.12 4.79 5.84
N ALA A 29 2.93 4.31 5.45
CA ALA A 29 1.85 4.08 6.41
C ALA A 29 2.23 3.02 7.45
N THR A 30 2.94 1.96 7.04
CA THR A 30 3.44 0.93 7.97
C THR A 30 4.46 1.48 8.95
N ILE A 31 5.40 2.33 8.49
CA ILE A 31 6.38 2.97 9.39
C ILE A 31 5.69 3.80 10.49
N VAL A 32 4.50 4.37 10.21
CA VAL A 32 3.76 5.19 11.18
C VAL A 32 2.90 4.38 12.13
N GLY A 33 2.14 3.40 11.61
CA GLY A 33 1.09 2.72 12.40
C GLY A 33 1.31 1.23 12.64
N GLY A 34 2.38 0.65 12.12
CA GLY A 34 2.65 -0.78 12.17
C GLY A 34 4.13 -1.08 12.34
N GLU A 35 4.54 -2.24 11.82
CA GLU A 35 5.91 -2.72 11.88
C GLU A 35 6.43 -3.04 10.49
N MET A 36 7.59 -2.47 10.18
CA MET A 36 8.28 -2.65 8.92
C MET A 36 9.60 -3.39 9.16
N TRP A 37 9.75 -4.53 8.49
CA TRP A 37 10.96 -5.34 8.56
C TRP A 37 11.62 -5.42 7.19
N ILE A 38 12.94 -5.33 7.18
CA ILE A 38 13.76 -5.33 5.97
C ILE A 38 14.70 -6.53 6.05
N ALA A 39 14.64 -7.39 5.04
CA ALA A 39 15.60 -8.46 4.86
C ALA A 39 16.78 -7.95 4.03
N THR A 40 17.99 -8.13 4.53
CA THR A 40 19.23 -7.75 3.84
C THR A 40 20.16 -8.94 3.67
N THR A 41 20.97 -8.93 2.61
CA THR A 41 22.16 -9.79 2.51
C THR A 41 23.28 -9.29 3.42
N ASP A 42 24.33 -10.11 3.59
CA ASP A 42 25.48 -9.78 4.46
C ASP A 42 26.22 -8.49 4.03
N ASP A 43 26.13 -8.13 2.75
CA ASP A 43 26.68 -6.89 2.18
C ASP A 43 25.74 -5.68 2.32
N GLY A 44 24.60 -5.83 3.01
CA GLY A 44 23.64 -4.76 3.28
C GLY A 44 22.63 -4.48 2.18
N ARG A 45 22.61 -5.24 1.07
CA ARG A 45 21.60 -5.05 0.02
C ARG A 45 20.23 -5.55 0.47
N VAL A 46 19.20 -4.73 0.29
CA VAL A 46 17.80 -5.09 0.56
C VAL A 46 17.32 -6.16 -0.42
N VAL A 47 16.77 -7.26 0.09
CA VAL A 47 16.22 -8.37 -0.68
C VAL A 47 14.74 -8.63 -0.42
N GLY A 48 14.15 -8.00 0.59
CA GLY A 48 12.74 -8.14 0.88
C GLY A 48 12.28 -7.20 1.98
N THR A 49 10.97 -7.05 2.08
CA THR A 49 10.31 -6.26 3.12
C THR A 49 9.06 -6.97 3.59
N ALA A 50 8.74 -6.85 4.87
CA ALA A 50 7.47 -7.29 5.45
C ALA A 50 6.84 -6.14 6.22
N CYS A 51 5.54 -5.94 6.01
CA CYS A 51 4.72 -4.96 6.70
C CYS A 51 3.63 -5.70 7.48
N TRP A 52 3.43 -5.36 8.75
CA TRP A 52 2.26 -5.83 9.50
C TRP A 52 1.77 -4.81 10.51
N TYR A 53 0.54 -5.02 10.98
CA TYR A 53 -0.10 -4.22 12.01
C TYR A 53 -0.44 -5.15 13.19
N PRO A 54 -0.10 -4.77 14.43
CA PRO A 54 -0.37 -5.60 15.60
C PRO A 54 -1.88 -5.72 15.88
N PRO A 55 -2.31 -6.70 16.69
CA PRO A 55 -3.70 -6.81 17.11
C PRO A 55 -4.22 -5.51 17.73
N GLY A 56 -5.40 -5.07 17.30
CA GLY A 56 -6.02 -3.82 17.76
C GLY A 56 -5.60 -2.58 16.97
N SER A 57 -4.72 -2.70 15.97
CA SER A 57 -4.53 -1.68 14.92
C SER A 57 -4.74 -2.29 13.54
N ASP A 58 -4.92 -1.43 12.53
CA ASP A 58 -5.15 -1.85 11.15
C ASP A 58 -4.49 -0.88 10.17
N PHE A 59 -4.34 -1.34 8.94
CA PHE A 59 -3.84 -0.57 7.83
C PHE A 59 -4.80 0.58 7.47
N LEU A 60 -4.29 1.81 7.48
CA LEU A 60 -5.08 3.03 7.22
C LEU A 60 -6.21 3.25 8.25
N ALA A 61 -6.00 2.80 9.48
CA ALA A 61 -6.93 2.96 10.59
C ALA A 61 -7.16 4.43 10.98
N ASP A 62 -6.17 5.30 10.76
CA ASP A 62 -6.21 6.71 11.15
C ASP A 62 -5.67 7.65 10.04
N ASP A 63 -5.82 8.95 10.28
CA ASP A 63 -5.39 10.00 9.36
C ASP A 63 -3.86 10.15 9.31
N ALA A 64 -3.14 9.78 10.37
CA ALA A 64 -1.68 9.83 10.39
C ALA A 64 -1.08 8.82 9.40
N GLN A 65 -1.66 7.64 9.28
CA GLN A 65 -1.32 6.65 8.26
C GLN A 65 -1.79 7.08 6.86
N THR A 66 -3.04 7.54 6.74
CA THR A 66 -3.63 7.89 5.43
C THR A 66 -2.89 9.07 4.77
N SER A 67 -2.41 10.02 5.57
CA SER A 67 -1.62 11.17 5.10
C SER A 67 -0.22 10.79 4.59
N GLN A 68 0.23 9.54 4.76
CA GLN A 68 1.51 9.05 4.20
C GLN A 68 1.46 8.75 2.68
N GLY A 69 0.58 9.43 1.96
CA GLY A 69 0.42 9.37 0.50
C GLY A 69 -0.77 8.55 0.02
N PHE A 70 -1.54 7.92 0.91
CA PHE A 70 -2.81 7.27 0.52
C PHE A 70 -3.90 8.29 0.20
N ALA A 71 -3.90 9.46 0.83
CA ALA A 71 -4.77 10.57 0.44
C ALA A 71 -4.60 10.94 -1.04
N ASP A 72 -3.36 11.18 -1.49
CA ASP A 72 -3.06 11.50 -2.89
C ASP A 72 -3.37 10.34 -3.83
N PHE A 73 -3.11 9.10 -3.39
CA PHE A 73 -3.40 7.90 -4.17
C PHE A 73 -4.91 7.72 -4.37
N PHE A 74 -5.71 7.89 -3.32
CA PHE A 74 -7.17 7.81 -3.43
C PHE A 74 -7.75 8.93 -4.29
N ALA A 75 -7.29 10.17 -4.12
CA ALA A 75 -7.70 11.29 -4.99
C ALA A 75 -7.36 11.02 -6.46
N GLN A 76 -6.19 10.44 -6.73
CA GLN A 76 -5.81 10.04 -8.07
C GLN A 76 -6.71 8.91 -8.61
N LEU A 77 -6.98 7.87 -7.82
CA LEU A 77 -7.87 6.78 -8.21
C LEU A 77 -9.28 7.27 -8.49
N GLU A 78 -9.86 8.08 -7.61
CA GLU A 78 -11.19 8.65 -7.81
C GLU A 78 -11.30 9.37 -9.16
N ARG A 79 -10.24 10.10 -9.55
CA ARG A 79 -10.20 10.81 -10.84
C ARG A 79 -10.06 9.88 -12.03
N VAL A 80 -9.24 8.84 -11.94
CA VAL A 80 -8.81 8.07 -13.12
C VAL A 80 -9.49 6.71 -13.28
N ASP A 81 -10.07 6.18 -12.21
CA ASP A 81 -10.83 4.95 -12.15
C ASP A 81 -11.65 4.89 -10.84
N PRO A 82 -12.86 5.49 -10.82
CA PRO A 82 -13.72 5.47 -9.64
C PRO A 82 -14.09 4.06 -9.14
N GLY A 83 -14.03 3.05 -10.01
CA GLY A 83 -14.35 1.67 -9.68
C GLY A 83 -13.31 1.06 -8.75
N ILE A 84 -12.02 1.21 -9.07
CA ILE A 84 -10.95 0.73 -8.18
C ILE A 84 -10.85 1.57 -6.90
N HIS A 85 -11.17 2.86 -6.95
CA HIS A 85 -11.29 3.70 -5.75
C HIS A 85 -12.35 3.15 -4.79
N LYS A 86 -13.55 2.87 -5.31
CA LYS A 86 -14.64 2.24 -4.54
C LYS A 86 -14.23 0.88 -3.98
N TRP A 87 -13.62 0.02 -4.80
CA TRP A 87 -13.12 -1.28 -4.35
C TRP A 87 -12.13 -1.17 -3.18
N TRP A 88 -11.20 -0.22 -3.23
CA TRP A 88 -10.27 0.03 -2.12
C TRP A 88 -10.99 0.36 -0.83
N LEU A 89 -11.96 1.28 -0.87
CA LEU A 89 -12.68 1.74 0.32
C LEU A 89 -13.65 0.68 0.87
N GLU A 90 -14.24 -0.14 0.00
CA GLU A 90 -15.25 -1.13 0.38
C GLU A 90 -14.71 -2.54 0.58
N THR A 91 -13.48 -2.86 0.15
CA THR A 91 -12.91 -4.21 0.28
C THR A 91 -11.64 -4.23 1.11
N VAL A 92 -10.74 -3.29 0.90
CA VAL A 92 -9.42 -3.28 1.56
C VAL A 92 -9.46 -2.45 2.84
N ARG A 93 -10.13 -1.30 2.82
CA ARG A 93 -10.26 -0.38 3.97
C ARG A 93 -11.55 -0.63 4.76
N LEU A 94 -12.12 -1.83 4.69
CA LEU A 94 -13.31 -2.18 5.47
C LEU A 94 -12.99 -1.99 6.96
N ARG A 95 -13.61 -0.98 7.57
CA ARG A 95 -13.54 -0.75 9.00
C ARG A 95 -14.31 -1.87 9.69
N HIS A 96 -13.60 -2.73 10.42
CA HIS A 96 -14.18 -3.65 11.39
C HIS A 96 -14.56 -2.92 12.68
#